data_AF-A0A1Q6Q600-F1
#
_entry.id   AF-A0A1Q6Q600-F1
#
_cell.length_a   1.000
_cell.length_b   1.000
_cell.length_c   1.000
_cell.angle_alpha   90.00
_cell.angle_beta   90.00
_cell.angle_gamma   90.00
#
_symmetry.space_group_name_H-M   'P 1'
#
loop_
_entity.id
_entity.type
_entity.pdbx_description
1 polymer ?
#
loop_
_entity_poly.entity_id
_entity_poly.type
_entity_poly.pdbx_seq_one_letter_code
_entity_poly.pdbx_strand_id
1 'polypeptide(L)'
;MAKDGSGVITGVSTGATSVIVSNGTVSSSVTVIVNRTASASSDGDNSGDGTPADETPTDPVVAAIENAASDTVALSQQEAPVVSSDALNALRANNKTLVVNGDGYSLRFVGSSIKNTSAPVDTALTFTPSEHGVNFVLNNGEALPGTVEITFTGDYAAYSRIYLYNTVASKWQFLNAFKDNTLGADTAGEYLLTTENLRFAEMDWTFFIAGGFVMVGIVVAYIVVKKRYWFW
;
A
#
# COMPACT_ATOMS: atom_id res chain seq x y z
N MET A 1 23.46 -4.76 56.18
CA MET A 1 22.02 -4.43 56.09
C MET A 1 21.80 -3.53 54.88
N ALA A 2 21.13 -4.08 53.87
CA ALA A 2 20.35 -3.44 52.80
C ALA A 2 19.61 -4.63 52.16
N LYS A 3 18.56 -5.19 52.79
CA LYS A 3 17.15 -4.78 52.75
C LYS A 3 16.74 -4.37 51.33
N ASP A 4 16.37 -5.38 50.55
CA ASP A 4 15.68 -5.36 49.26
C ASP A 4 16.13 -4.25 48.28
N GLY A 5 17.16 -4.55 47.49
CA GLY A 5 17.64 -3.68 46.42
C GLY A 5 16.86 -3.92 45.12
N SER A 6 15.69 -3.32 44.95
CA SER A 6 15.06 -3.22 43.64
C SER A 6 15.75 -2.13 42.81
N GLY A 7 16.22 -2.48 41.62
CA GLY A 7 16.71 -1.53 40.61
C GLY A 7 15.65 -1.35 39.53
N VAL A 8 15.23 -0.10 39.27
CA VAL A 8 14.23 0.20 38.24
C VAL A 8 14.92 0.79 37.02
N ILE A 9 14.61 0.26 35.84
CA ILE A 9 15.04 0.78 34.54
C ILE A 9 13.80 1.32 33.83
N THR A 10 13.81 2.62 33.51
CA THR A 10 12.68 3.29 32.86
C THR A 10 13.06 3.68 31.44
N GLY A 11 12.33 3.15 30.46
CA GLY A 11 12.41 3.62 29.07
C GLY A 11 11.63 4.92 28.90
N VAL A 12 12.29 5.96 28.41
CA VAL A 12 11.66 7.28 28.16
C VAL A 12 11.19 7.45 26.71
N SER A 13 11.58 6.53 25.82
CA SER A 13 11.25 6.54 24.41
C SER A 13 11.16 5.12 23.87
N THR A 14 10.49 4.95 22.73
CA THR A 14 10.44 3.67 22.02
C THR A 14 11.82 3.26 21.51
N GLY A 15 12.12 1.97 21.57
CA GLY A 15 13.38 1.42 21.08
C GLY A 15 13.79 0.14 21.82
N ALA A 16 14.90 -0.45 21.37
CA ALA A 16 15.50 -1.62 21.99
C ALA A 16 16.86 -1.24 22.60
N THR A 17 17.09 -1.65 23.85
CA THR A 17 18.37 -1.48 24.53
C THR A 17 18.77 -2.77 25.22
N SER A 18 20.07 -3.09 25.24
CA SER A 18 20.58 -4.25 25.97
C SER A 18 21.30 -3.80 27.23
N VAL A 19 20.95 -4.41 28.35
CA VAL A 19 21.55 -4.14 29.66
C VAL A 19 22.35 -5.38 30.05
N ILE A 20 23.65 -5.20 30.27
CA ILE A 20 24.52 -6.27 30.75
C ILE A 20 24.75 -6.04 32.24
N VAL A 21 24.35 -7.01 33.06
CA VAL A 21 24.59 -7.02 34.50
C VAL A 21 25.70 -8.02 34.79
N SER A 22 26.76 -7.57 35.46
CA SER A 22 27.89 -8.41 35.83
C SER A 22 28.33 -8.12 37.25
N ASN A 23 28.71 -9.15 37.99
CA ASN A 23 29.37 -9.03 39.29
C ASN A 23 30.88 -9.32 39.22
N GLY A 24 31.45 -9.36 38.00
CA GLY A 24 32.86 -9.67 37.75
C GLY A 24 33.16 -11.16 37.54
N THR A 25 32.25 -12.06 37.90
CA THR A 25 32.42 -13.52 37.74
C THR A 25 31.35 -14.15 36.84
N VAL A 26 30.12 -13.61 36.88
CA VAL A 26 29.00 -14.03 36.04
C VAL A 26 28.39 -12.79 35.40
N SER A 27 28.05 -12.89 34.11
CA SER A 27 27.38 -11.84 33.35
C SER A 27 26.07 -12.36 32.77
N SER A 28 25.02 -11.55 32.80
CA SER A 28 23.74 -11.82 32.16
C SER A 28 23.27 -10.59 31.39
N SER A 29 22.73 -10.80 30.20
CA SER A 29 22.20 -9.73 29.35
C SER A 29 20.69 -9.78 29.32
N VAL A 30 20.05 -8.62 29.52
CA VAL A 30 18.60 -8.44 29.36
C VAL A 30 18.39 -7.44 28.23
N THR A 31 17.66 -7.85 27.20
CA THR A 31 17.21 -6.93 26.14
C THR A 31 15.86 -6.36 26.55
N VAL A 32 15.78 -5.04 26.64
CA VAL A 32 14.56 -4.30 26.97
C VAL A 32 14.05 -3.66 25.70
N ILE A 33 12.80 -3.95 25.35
CA ILE A 33 12.11 -3.37 24.19
C ILE A 33 10.96 -2.53 24.72
N VAL A 34 10.93 -1.25 24.35
CA VAL A 34 9.89 -0.30 24.75
C VAL A 34 9.04 0.04 23.52
N ASN A 35 7.75 -0.30 23.57
CA ASN A 35 6.79 -0.06 22.49
C ASN A 35 5.78 1.04 22.88
N ARG A 36 5.33 1.83 21.90
CA ARG A 36 4.39 2.96 22.13
C ARG A 36 2.98 2.50 22.52
N THR A 37 2.65 1.26 22.22
CA THR A 37 1.32 0.66 22.36
C THR A 37 1.43 -0.63 23.16
N ALA A 38 1.57 -0.50 24.48
CA ALA A 38 1.30 -1.61 25.40
C ALA A 38 -0.08 -1.37 26.01
N SER A 39 -1.11 -1.99 25.44
CA SER A 39 -2.34 -2.23 26.17
C SER A 39 -2.02 -3.23 27.27
N ALA A 40 -1.85 -2.74 28.51
CA ALA A 40 -1.65 -3.59 29.66
C ALA A 40 -2.97 -4.30 30.00
N SER A 41 -3.10 -5.57 29.65
CA SER A 41 -4.03 -6.49 30.30
C SER A 41 -3.26 -7.23 31.40
N SER A 42 -3.36 -6.75 32.63
CA SER A 42 -2.99 -7.52 33.81
C SER A 42 -4.16 -8.43 34.16
N ASP A 43 -3.96 -9.74 34.10
CA ASP A 43 -4.48 -10.74 35.05
C ASP A 43 -4.14 -12.15 34.55
N GLY A 44 -3.49 -12.95 35.40
CA GLY A 44 -3.28 -14.37 35.12
C GLY A 44 -1.96 -14.91 35.65
N ASP A 45 -1.96 -15.27 36.94
CA ASP A 45 -1.04 -16.24 37.52
C ASP A 45 -1.06 -17.53 36.67
N ASN A 46 0.05 -17.90 36.04
CA ASN A 46 0.21 -19.24 35.50
C ASN A 46 1.67 -19.69 35.57
N SER A 47 1.95 -20.46 36.61
CA SER A 47 3.09 -21.38 36.64
C SER A 47 2.88 -22.44 35.54
N GLY A 48 3.54 -22.27 34.40
CA GLY A 48 3.49 -23.21 33.29
C GLY A 48 4.85 -23.31 32.61
N ASP A 49 5.56 -24.40 32.91
CA ASP A 49 6.64 -24.93 32.09
C ASP A 49 6.10 -25.19 30.69
N GLY A 50 6.43 -24.32 29.75
CA GLY A 50 5.98 -24.36 28.38
C GLY A 50 7.02 -23.70 27.50
N THR A 51 7.78 -24.53 26.80
CA THR A 51 8.64 -24.17 25.67
C THR A 51 8.02 -22.99 24.90
N PRO A 52 8.75 -21.88 24.65
CA PRO A 52 8.18 -20.79 23.89
C PRO A 52 7.80 -21.37 22.53
N ALA A 53 6.49 -21.36 22.24
CA ALA A 53 5.99 -21.68 20.93
C ALA A 53 6.73 -20.78 19.94
N ASP A 54 7.14 -21.40 18.84
CA ASP A 54 7.76 -20.76 17.69
C ASP A 54 6.76 -19.73 17.13
N GLU A 55 6.74 -18.54 17.74
CA GLU A 55 5.97 -17.39 17.26
C GLU A 55 6.70 -16.87 16.04
N THR A 56 6.45 -17.51 14.90
CA THR A 56 6.64 -16.87 13.60
C THR A 56 6.06 -15.46 13.72
N PRO A 57 6.81 -14.38 13.44
CA PRO A 57 6.34 -13.03 13.67
C PRO A 57 5.10 -12.80 12.81
N THR A 58 3.93 -12.92 13.44
CA THR A 58 2.64 -12.65 12.81
C THR A 58 2.66 -11.20 12.38
N ASP A 59 2.32 -10.94 11.13
CA ASP A 59 2.28 -9.60 10.57
C ASP A 59 1.48 -8.68 11.53
N PRO A 60 2.07 -7.57 12.01
CA PRO A 60 1.42 -6.68 12.97
C PRO A 60 0.06 -6.16 12.46
N VAL A 61 -0.13 -6.07 11.13
CA VAL A 61 -1.41 -5.70 10.52
C VAL A 61 -2.45 -6.82 10.68
N VAL A 62 -2.04 -8.09 10.50
CA VAL A 62 -2.90 -9.26 10.74
C VAL A 62 -3.34 -9.31 12.20
N ALA A 63 -2.39 -9.16 13.12
CA ALA A 63 -2.69 -9.13 14.54
C ALA A 63 -3.65 -7.99 14.90
N ALA A 64 -3.50 -6.81 14.29
CA ALA A 64 -4.44 -5.70 14.50
C ALA A 64 -5.85 -6.02 13.98
N ILE A 65 -5.98 -6.74 12.87
CA ILE A 65 -7.27 -7.14 12.29
C ILE A 65 -7.98 -8.19 13.16
N GLU A 66 -7.26 -9.20 13.62
CA GLU A 66 -7.82 -10.30 14.42
C GLU A 66 -8.19 -9.85 15.83
N ASN A 67 -7.36 -9.00 16.45
CA ASN A 67 -7.62 -8.48 17.79
C ASN A 67 -8.60 -7.31 17.83
N ALA A 68 -8.98 -6.75 16.67
CA ALA A 68 -9.92 -5.65 16.63
C ALA A 68 -11.33 -6.09 17.07
N ALA A 69 -11.78 -5.54 18.18
CA ALA A 69 -13.16 -5.69 18.65
C ALA A 69 -14.18 -5.05 17.68
N SER A 70 -13.75 -4.06 16.89
CA SER A 70 -14.58 -3.37 15.89
C SER A 70 -14.47 -4.00 14.51
N ASP A 71 -15.51 -3.81 13.70
CA ASP A 71 -15.52 -4.25 12.29
C ASP A 71 -14.67 -3.37 11.37
N THR A 72 -14.24 -2.21 11.88
CA THR A 72 -13.32 -1.30 11.21
C THR A 72 -12.05 -1.15 12.02
N VAL A 73 -10.91 -1.33 11.37
CA VAL A 73 -9.57 -1.17 11.93
C VAL A 73 -8.92 0.00 11.23
N ALA A 74 -8.54 1.02 11.99
CA ALA A 74 -7.86 2.19 11.45
C ALA A 74 -6.38 2.13 11.85
N LEU A 75 -5.50 2.12 10.85
CA LEU A 75 -4.06 2.17 11.01
C LEU A 75 -3.51 3.39 10.28
N SER A 76 -2.33 3.86 10.69
CA SER A 76 -1.56 4.82 9.91
C SER A 76 -0.76 4.10 8.81
N GLN A 77 -0.40 4.82 7.75
CA GLN A 77 0.45 4.31 6.68
C GLN A 77 1.80 3.80 7.20
N GLN A 78 2.32 4.37 8.31
CA GLN A 78 3.55 3.92 8.95
C GLN A 78 3.39 2.57 9.67
N GLU A 79 2.19 2.26 10.16
CA GLU A 79 1.87 0.99 10.82
C GLU A 79 1.53 -0.11 9.81
N ALA A 80 1.00 0.26 8.64
CA ALA A 80 0.65 -0.65 7.57
C ALA A 80 1.19 -0.16 6.22
N PRO A 81 2.52 -0.14 6.00
CA PRO A 81 3.12 0.34 4.75
C PRO A 81 2.77 -0.56 3.56
N VAL A 82 2.61 -1.86 3.81
CA VAL A 82 2.14 -2.84 2.83
C VAL A 82 1.05 -3.67 3.48
N VAL A 83 -0.10 -3.79 2.82
CA VAL A 83 -1.13 -4.76 3.22
C VAL A 83 -0.76 -6.09 2.59
N SER A 84 -0.23 -7.00 3.41
CA SER A 84 0.19 -8.33 2.97
C SER A 84 -0.97 -9.22 2.55
N SER A 85 -0.65 -10.31 1.87
CA SER A 85 -1.62 -11.35 1.49
C SER A 85 -2.35 -11.93 2.70
N ASP A 86 -1.64 -12.08 3.82
CA ASP A 86 -2.21 -12.60 5.07
C ASP A 86 -3.17 -11.58 5.70
N ALA A 87 -2.83 -10.28 5.66
CA ALA A 87 -3.73 -9.22 6.11
C ALA A 87 -5.01 -9.16 5.26
N LEU A 88 -4.89 -9.28 3.93
CA LEU A 88 -6.04 -9.35 3.02
C LEU A 88 -6.91 -10.58 3.27
N ASN A 89 -6.27 -11.73 3.54
CA ASN A 89 -6.98 -12.95 3.93
C ASN A 89 -7.72 -12.78 5.26
N ALA A 90 -7.10 -12.17 6.26
CA ALA A 90 -7.70 -11.90 7.56
C ALA A 90 -8.91 -10.95 7.43
N LEU A 91 -8.82 -9.90 6.62
CA LEU A 91 -9.94 -9.00 6.34
C LEU A 91 -11.12 -9.72 5.69
N ARG A 92 -10.83 -10.57 4.69
CA ARG A 92 -11.85 -11.34 3.99
C ARG A 92 -12.50 -12.40 4.88
N ALA A 93 -11.70 -13.12 5.67
CA ALA A 93 -12.17 -14.18 6.56
C ALA A 93 -13.04 -13.63 7.70
N ASN A 94 -12.66 -12.49 8.26
CA ASN A 94 -13.39 -11.84 9.36
C ASN A 94 -14.42 -10.81 8.87
N ASN A 95 -14.55 -10.61 7.56
CA ASN A 95 -15.39 -9.59 6.93
C ASN A 95 -15.22 -8.18 7.53
N LYS A 96 -13.98 -7.83 7.88
CA LYS A 96 -13.61 -6.55 8.48
C LYS A 96 -13.17 -5.55 7.41
N THR A 97 -13.10 -4.28 7.81
CA THR A 97 -12.63 -3.18 6.97
C THR A 97 -11.35 -2.61 7.56
N LEU A 98 -10.30 -2.48 6.75
CA LEU A 98 -9.06 -1.79 7.11
C LEU A 98 -9.08 -0.39 6.50
N VAL A 99 -8.76 0.61 7.31
CA VAL A 99 -8.60 2.00 6.90
C VAL A 99 -7.16 2.42 7.18
N VAL A 100 -6.37 2.67 6.14
CA VAL A 100 -4.99 3.10 6.24
C VAL A 100 -4.91 4.60 5.96
N ASN A 101 -4.58 5.38 6.98
CA ASN A 101 -4.49 6.84 6.89
C ASN A 101 -3.06 7.26 6.54
N GLY A 102 -2.90 7.87 5.37
CA GLY A 102 -1.66 8.49 4.92
C GLY A 102 -1.71 10.01 5.03
N ASP A 103 -0.68 10.66 4.47
CA ASP A 103 -0.59 12.12 4.45
C ASP A 103 -1.48 12.69 3.34
N GLY A 104 -2.66 13.21 3.72
CA GLY A 104 -3.64 13.77 2.78
C GLY A 104 -4.51 12.73 2.06
N TYR A 105 -4.51 11.47 2.49
CA TYR A 105 -5.40 10.44 1.94
C TYR A 105 -5.71 9.34 2.97
N SER A 106 -6.76 8.57 2.68
CA SER A 106 -7.14 7.38 3.43
C SER A 106 -7.53 6.26 2.48
N LEU A 107 -6.92 5.08 2.63
CA LEU A 107 -7.21 3.89 1.85
C LEU A 107 -8.12 2.97 2.65
N ARG A 108 -9.27 2.61 2.09
CA ARG A 108 -10.24 1.72 2.72
C ARG A 108 -10.33 0.40 1.94
N PHE A 109 -10.01 -0.68 2.64
CA PHE A 109 -10.06 -2.05 2.17
C PHE A 109 -11.22 -2.77 2.84
N VAL A 110 -12.25 -3.13 2.08
CA VAL A 110 -13.43 -3.82 2.62
C VAL A 110 -13.29 -5.33 2.37
N GLY A 111 -13.30 -6.14 3.42
CA GLY A 111 -13.12 -7.59 3.33
C GLY A 111 -14.03 -8.30 2.32
N SER A 112 -15.29 -7.87 2.20
CA SER A 112 -16.25 -8.42 1.23
C SER A 112 -15.95 -8.04 -0.23
N SER A 113 -15.19 -6.98 -0.48
CA SER A 113 -14.81 -6.51 -1.81
C SER A 113 -13.48 -7.12 -2.30
N ILE A 114 -12.76 -7.81 -1.42
CA ILE A 114 -11.50 -8.50 -1.73
C ILE A 114 -11.80 -9.80 -2.48
N LYS A 115 -11.33 -9.86 -3.72
CA LYS A 115 -11.44 -11.03 -4.62
C LYS A 115 -10.13 -11.80 -4.73
N ASN A 116 -9.00 -11.10 -4.63
CA ASN A 116 -7.67 -11.66 -4.73
C ASN A 116 -6.88 -11.29 -3.48
N THR A 117 -6.44 -12.30 -2.72
CA THR A 117 -5.63 -12.09 -1.52
C THR A 117 -4.15 -12.37 -1.77
N SER A 118 -3.77 -12.78 -2.97
CA SER A 118 -2.37 -13.11 -3.30
C SER A 118 -1.56 -11.88 -3.75
N ALA A 119 -2.21 -10.73 -3.95
CA ALA A 119 -1.57 -9.50 -4.40
C ALA A 119 -1.44 -8.53 -3.22
N PRO A 120 -0.24 -8.35 -2.65
CA PRO A 120 -0.02 -7.36 -1.61
C PRO A 120 -0.28 -5.95 -2.17
N VAL A 121 -0.69 -5.03 -1.29
CA VAL A 121 -0.97 -3.64 -1.68
C VAL A 121 -0.03 -2.69 -0.96
N ASP A 122 0.73 -1.92 -1.72
CA ASP A 122 1.47 -0.77 -1.22
C ASP A 122 0.50 0.35 -0.87
N THR A 123 0.54 0.78 0.39
CA THR A 123 -0.35 1.83 0.90
C THR A 123 0.25 3.22 0.76
N ALA A 124 1.52 3.35 0.36
CA ALA A 124 2.19 4.62 0.13
C ALA A 124 1.71 5.24 -1.20
N LEU A 125 1.10 6.42 -1.12
CA LEU A 125 0.81 7.23 -2.30
C LEU A 125 1.79 8.39 -2.37
N THR A 126 2.57 8.43 -3.46
CA THR A 126 3.46 9.56 -3.74
C THR A 126 2.76 10.53 -4.69
N PHE A 127 2.48 11.72 -4.19
CA PHE A 127 1.86 12.80 -4.96
C PHE A 127 2.92 13.69 -5.59
N THR A 128 2.94 13.72 -6.92
CA THR A 128 3.88 14.51 -7.70
C THR A 128 3.14 15.62 -8.42
N PRO A 129 3.44 16.91 -8.16
CA PRO A 129 2.85 18.01 -8.90
C PRO A 129 3.12 17.90 -10.41
N SER A 130 2.12 18.18 -11.22
CA SER A 130 2.18 18.17 -12.68
C SER A 130 1.55 19.44 -13.27
N GLU A 131 1.68 19.63 -14.58
CA GLU A 131 1.16 20.80 -15.29
C GLU A 131 -0.33 21.03 -15.04
N HIS A 132 -1.10 19.96 -14.91
CA HIS A 132 -2.56 20.01 -14.80
C HIS A 132 -3.10 19.64 -13.42
N GLY A 133 -2.24 19.44 -12.42
CA GLY A 133 -2.66 19.05 -11.07
C GLY A 133 -1.62 18.21 -10.36
N VAL A 134 -2.01 17.04 -9.86
CA VAL A 134 -1.15 16.16 -9.08
C VAL A 134 -1.30 14.72 -9.55
N ASN A 135 -0.18 14.08 -9.89
CA ASN A 135 -0.12 12.68 -10.28
C ASN A 135 0.20 11.81 -9.06
N PHE A 136 -0.36 10.61 -9.01
CA PHE A 136 0.06 9.57 -8.07
C PHE A 136 -0.06 8.20 -8.71
N VAL A 137 0.71 7.23 -8.21
CA VAL A 137 0.64 5.84 -8.67
C VAL A 137 0.00 5.01 -7.57
N LEU A 138 -1.08 4.32 -7.91
CA LEU A 138 -1.76 3.40 -7.01
C LEU A 138 -1.13 2.01 -7.12
N ASN A 139 -0.72 1.46 -5.97
CA ASN A 139 -0.12 0.13 -5.84
C ASN A 139 1.04 -0.12 -6.80
N ASN A 140 1.83 0.91 -7.14
CA ASN A 140 2.91 0.84 -8.14
C ASN A 140 2.47 0.28 -9.52
N GLY A 141 1.17 0.29 -9.84
CA GLY A 141 0.61 -0.32 -11.05
C GLY A 141 0.36 -1.83 -10.97
N GLU A 142 0.61 -2.46 -9.81
CA GLU A 142 0.35 -3.88 -9.58
C GLU A 142 -1.12 -4.15 -9.27
N ALA A 143 -1.61 -5.33 -9.65
CA ALA A 143 -3.03 -5.69 -9.55
C ALA A 143 -3.60 -5.46 -8.14
N LEU A 144 -4.78 -4.83 -8.07
CA LEU A 144 -5.48 -4.63 -6.80
C LEU A 144 -6.18 -5.93 -6.35
N PRO A 145 -6.31 -6.13 -5.03
CA PRO A 145 -7.02 -7.27 -4.46
C PRO A 145 -8.53 -7.21 -4.67
N GLY A 146 -9.05 -6.08 -5.13
CA GLY A 146 -10.46 -5.79 -5.35
C GLY A 146 -10.66 -4.29 -5.51
N THR A 147 -11.85 -3.80 -5.17
CA THR A 147 -12.10 -2.36 -5.08
C THR A 147 -11.46 -1.80 -3.81
N VAL A 148 -10.50 -0.90 -3.97
CA VAL A 148 -9.90 -0.12 -2.89
C VAL A 148 -10.49 1.28 -2.97
N GLU A 149 -11.04 1.77 -1.87
CA GLU A 149 -11.56 3.13 -1.83
C GLU A 149 -10.50 4.09 -1.31
N ILE A 150 -10.31 5.19 -2.00
CA ILE A 150 -9.34 6.23 -1.66
C ILE A 150 -10.12 7.49 -1.35
N THR A 151 -10.02 7.97 -0.12
CA THR A 151 -10.57 9.27 0.30
C THR A 151 -9.43 10.27 0.36
N PHE A 152 -9.50 11.33 -0.44
CA PHE A 152 -8.51 12.41 -0.41
C PHE A 152 -8.89 13.44 0.65
N THR A 153 -7.91 13.88 1.43
CA THR A 153 -8.07 14.82 2.54
C THR A 153 -7.06 15.98 2.41
N GLY A 154 -7.21 17.01 3.23
CA GLY A 154 -6.33 18.18 3.20
C GLY A 154 -6.36 18.89 1.84
N ASP A 155 -5.19 19.20 1.30
CA ASP A 155 -5.05 19.93 0.03
C ASP A 155 -5.54 19.12 -1.17
N TYR A 156 -5.50 17.78 -1.11
CA TYR A 156 -5.96 16.92 -2.20
C TYR A 156 -7.49 16.84 -2.28
N ALA A 157 -8.20 17.23 -1.22
CA ALA A 157 -9.65 17.35 -1.25
C ALA A 157 -10.13 18.57 -2.06
N ALA A 158 -9.25 19.50 -2.43
CA ALA A 158 -9.62 20.62 -3.29
C ALA A 158 -9.86 20.21 -4.76
N TYR A 159 -9.35 19.04 -5.17
CA TYR A 159 -9.52 18.54 -6.53
C TYR A 159 -10.91 17.95 -6.74
N SER A 160 -11.52 18.27 -7.88
CA SER A 160 -12.90 17.87 -8.20
C SER A 160 -12.99 16.77 -9.25
N ARG A 161 -11.87 16.41 -9.88
CA ARG A 161 -11.81 15.46 -10.99
C ARG A 161 -10.60 14.55 -10.81
N ILE A 162 -10.76 13.32 -11.28
CA ILE A 162 -9.66 12.37 -11.35
C ILE A 162 -9.67 11.63 -12.70
N TYR A 163 -8.48 11.33 -13.19
CA TYR A 163 -8.25 10.60 -14.43
C TYR A 163 -7.32 9.41 -14.17
N LEU A 164 -7.55 8.29 -14.84
CA LEU A 164 -6.65 7.12 -14.89
C LEU A 164 -5.90 7.14 -16.23
N TYR A 165 -4.59 6.97 -16.20
CA TYR A 165 -3.80 6.83 -17.41
C TYR A 165 -3.94 5.42 -17.99
N ASN A 166 -4.50 5.32 -19.20
CA ASN A 166 -4.55 4.08 -19.94
C ASN A 166 -3.28 3.96 -20.81
N THR A 167 -2.37 3.06 -20.41
CA THR A 167 -1.10 2.83 -21.11
C THR A 167 -1.29 2.26 -22.51
N VAL A 168 -2.33 1.47 -22.74
CA VAL A 168 -2.64 0.87 -24.06
C VAL A 168 -3.14 1.92 -25.04
N ALA A 169 -4.04 2.79 -24.59
CA ALA A 169 -4.59 3.87 -25.40
C ALA A 169 -3.69 5.13 -25.42
N SER A 170 -2.67 5.18 -24.55
CA SER A 170 -1.83 6.36 -24.28
C SER A 170 -2.67 7.61 -24.01
N LYS A 171 -3.75 7.44 -23.22
CA LYS A 171 -4.75 8.47 -22.96
C LYS A 171 -5.23 8.42 -21.52
N TRP A 172 -5.52 9.58 -21.00
CA TRP A 172 -6.19 9.74 -19.72
C TRP A 172 -7.69 9.52 -19.86
N GLN A 173 -8.23 8.70 -18.97
CA GLN A 173 -9.63 8.35 -18.90
C GLN A 173 -10.24 8.98 -17.66
N PHE A 174 -11.26 9.82 -17.85
CA PHE A 174 -11.99 10.43 -16.75
C PHE A 174 -12.72 9.36 -15.92
N LEU A 175 -12.57 9.41 -14.60
CA LEU A 175 -13.26 8.49 -13.70
C LEU A 175 -14.47 9.17 -13.07
N ASN A 176 -15.65 8.84 -13.59
CA ASN A 176 -16.92 9.33 -13.04
C ASN A 176 -17.27 8.71 -11.66
N ALA A 177 -16.48 7.72 -11.21
CA ALA A 177 -16.59 7.13 -9.88
C ALA A 177 -16.08 8.07 -8.77
N PHE A 178 -15.38 9.15 -9.13
CA PHE A 178 -14.88 10.13 -8.17
C PHE A 178 -15.99 11.08 -7.74
N LYS A 179 -16.38 10.99 -6.46
CA LYS A 179 -17.42 11.82 -5.83
C LYS A 179 -17.08 12.04 -4.38
N ASP A 180 -17.44 13.20 -3.84
CA ASP A 180 -17.23 13.53 -2.43
C ASP A 180 -15.81 13.21 -1.96
N ASN A 181 -14.81 13.59 -2.79
CA ASN A 181 -13.39 13.39 -2.51
C ASN A 181 -12.97 11.92 -2.40
N THR A 182 -13.82 11.00 -2.84
CA THR A 182 -13.64 9.56 -2.72
C THR A 182 -13.62 8.89 -4.09
N LEU A 183 -12.68 7.98 -4.28
CA LEU A 183 -12.53 7.16 -5.47
C LEU A 183 -12.59 5.68 -5.09
N GLY A 184 -13.55 4.93 -5.65
CA GLY A 184 -13.44 3.47 -5.70
C GLY A 184 -12.55 3.05 -6.86
N ALA A 185 -11.31 2.65 -6.58
CA ALA A 185 -10.35 2.16 -7.56
C ALA A 185 -10.39 0.63 -7.65
N ASP A 186 -10.68 0.10 -8.83
CA ASP A 186 -10.63 -1.34 -9.14
C ASP A 186 -9.42 -1.71 -10.00
N THR A 187 -8.72 -0.71 -10.52
CA THR A 187 -7.58 -0.82 -11.42
C THR A 187 -6.38 -0.15 -10.74
N ALA A 188 -5.19 -0.74 -10.85
CA ALA A 188 -3.97 -0.06 -10.41
C ALA A 188 -3.36 0.73 -11.56
N GLY A 189 -2.51 1.70 -11.24
CA GLY A 189 -1.79 2.48 -12.25
C GLY A 189 -1.61 3.93 -11.87
N GLU A 190 -1.37 4.76 -12.89
CA GLU A 190 -1.13 6.19 -12.71
C GLU A 190 -2.44 6.98 -12.77
N TYR A 191 -2.64 7.83 -11.78
CA TYR A 191 -3.80 8.67 -11.60
C TYR A 191 -3.40 10.15 -11.60
N LEU A 192 -4.32 11.00 -12.03
CA LEU A 192 -4.18 12.46 -12.02
C LEU A 192 -5.38 13.09 -11.34
N LEU A 193 -5.13 13.81 -10.25
CA LEU A 193 -6.08 14.70 -9.59
C LEU A 193 -6.00 16.08 -10.20
N THR A 194 -7.14 16.64 -10.57
CA THR A 194 -7.22 17.97 -11.16
C THR A 194 -8.55 18.65 -10.84
N THR A 195 -8.58 19.97 -11.01
CA THR A 195 -9.82 20.76 -10.99
C THR A 195 -10.22 21.16 -12.42
N GLU A 196 -9.30 21.00 -13.37
CA GLU A 196 -9.51 21.35 -14.77
C GLU A 196 -10.22 20.22 -15.52
N ASN A 197 -11.02 20.59 -16.51
CA ASN A 197 -11.55 19.60 -17.44
C ASN A 197 -10.48 19.35 -18.50
N LEU A 198 -9.78 18.23 -18.39
CA LEU A 198 -8.79 17.81 -19.37
C LEU A 198 -9.50 17.45 -20.67
N ARG A 199 -9.63 18.44 -21.54
CA ARG A 199 -9.91 18.23 -22.95
C ARG A 199 -8.55 17.91 -23.55
N PHE A 200 -8.16 16.63 -23.56
CA PHE A 200 -7.04 16.15 -24.38
C PHE A 200 -7.42 16.30 -25.86
N ALA A 201 -7.48 17.55 -26.33
CA ALA A 201 -7.44 17.89 -27.72
C ALA A 201 -5.98 17.70 -28.16
N GLU A 202 -5.82 16.89 -29.20
CA GLU A 202 -4.57 16.63 -29.91
C GLU A 202 -3.52 15.82 -29.14
N MET A 203 -3.66 14.50 -29.31
CA MET A 203 -2.50 13.63 -29.46
C MET A 203 -1.59 14.24 -30.52
N ASP A 204 -0.41 14.71 -30.09
CA ASP A 204 0.66 15.15 -30.97
C ASP A 204 1.10 13.95 -31.84
N TRP A 205 0.47 13.82 -33.00
CA TRP A 205 0.67 12.75 -33.98
C TRP A 205 2.12 12.73 -34.51
N THR A 206 2.92 13.77 -34.23
CA THR A 206 4.31 13.90 -34.67
C THR A 206 5.20 12.73 -34.22
N PHE A 207 4.93 12.10 -33.07
CA PHE A 207 5.72 10.94 -32.63
C PHE A 207 5.43 9.64 -33.42
N PHE A 208 4.26 9.50 -34.04
CA PHE A 208 3.93 8.33 -34.86
C PHE A 208 4.34 8.46 -36.34
N ILE A 209 4.63 9.68 -36.83
CA ILE A 209 5.14 9.87 -38.20
C ILE A 209 6.54 9.26 -38.37
N ALA A 210 7.38 9.29 -37.33
CA ALA A 210 8.76 8.79 -37.44
C ALA A 210 8.86 7.26 -37.38
N GLY A 211 7.98 6.58 -36.62
CA GLY A 211 8.03 5.12 -36.45
C GLY A 211 7.06 4.32 -37.31
N GLY A 212 5.88 4.87 -37.64
CA GLY A 212 4.80 4.14 -38.30
C GLY A 212 4.97 3.96 -39.81
N PHE A 213 5.52 4.97 -40.51
CA PHE A 213 5.76 4.89 -41.96
C PHE A 213 6.85 3.87 -42.32
N VAL A 214 7.81 3.65 -41.44
CA VAL A 214 8.88 2.66 -41.64
C VAL A 214 8.31 1.24 -41.65
N MET A 215 7.41 0.90 -40.72
CA MET A 215 6.82 -0.44 -40.65
C MET A 215 5.91 -0.76 -41.84
N VAL A 216 5.06 0.20 -42.26
CA VAL A 216 4.20 0.01 -43.44
C VAL A 216 5.03 -0.09 -44.73
N GLY A 217 6.10 0.73 -44.86
CA GLY A 217 7.04 0.65 -45.98
C GLY A 217 7.77 -0.69 -46.08
N ILE A 218 8.22 -1.25 -44.95
CA ILE A 218 8.89 -2.56 -44.90
C ILE A 218 7.92 -3.68 -45.30
N VAL A 219 6.65 -3.63 -44.87
CA VAL A 219 5.64 -4.65 -45.24
C VAL A 219 5.31 -4.59 -46.73
N VAL A 220 5.14 -3.40 -47.31
CA VAL A 220 4.88 -3.26 -48.75
C VAL A 220 6.09 -3.70 -49.58
N ALA A 221 7.30 -3.31 -49.20
CA ALA A 221 8.54 -3.75 -49.85
C ALA A 221 8.68 -5.29 -49.79
N TYR A 222 8.40 -5.90 -48.63
CA TYR A 222 8.43 -7.35 -48.46
C TYR A 222 7.39 -8.07 -49.36
N ILE A 223 6.18 -7.53 -49.49
CA ILE A 223 5.15 -8.10 -50.38
C ILE A 223 5.55 -8.00 -51.87
N VAL A 224 6.12 -6.87 -52.30
CA VAL A 224 6.58 -6.68 -53.70
C VAL A 224 7.74 -7.62 -54.03
N VAL A 225 8.71 -7.73 -53.12
CA VAL A 225 9.85 -8.65 -53.27
C VAL A 225 9.34 -10.08 -53.32
N LYS A 226 8.45 -10.48 -52.40
CA LYS A 226 7.91 -11.85 -52.37
C LYS A 226 7.04 -12.20 -53.59
N LYS A 227 6.28 -11.25 -54.15
CA LYS A 227 5.53 -11.47 -55.41
C LYS A 227 6.45 -11.65 -56.63
N ARG A 228 7.66 -11.11 -56.62
CA ARG A 228 8.62 -11.23 -57.74
C ARG A 228 9.32 -12.60 -57.81
N TYR A 229 9.39 -13.33 -56.70
CA TYR A 229 10.03 -14.66 -56.63
C TYR A 229 9.07 -15.84 -56.81
N TRP A 230 7.79 -15.59 -57.12
CA TRP A 230 6.80 -16.67 -57.34
C TRP A 230 6.44 -16.88 -58.82
N PHE A 231 7.08 -16.14 -59.73
CA PHE A 231 6.91 -16.25 -61.19
C PHE A 231 8.22 -16.53 -61.94
N TRP A 232 9.13 -17.31 -61.33
CA TRP A 232 10.21 -17.98 -62.04
C TRP A 232 10.27 -19.45 -61.63
#